data_AF-A0A3M2RXP5-F1
#
_entry.id   AF-A0A3M2RXP5-F1
#
_cell.length_a   1.000
_cell.length_b   1.000
_cell.length_c   1.000
_cell.angle_alpha   90.00
_cell.angle_beta   90.00
_cell.angle_gamma   90.00
#
_symmetry.space_group_name_H-M   'P 1'
#
loop_
_entity.id
_entity.type
_entity.pdbx_description
1 polymer ?
#
loop_
_entity_poly.entity_id
_entity_poly.type
_entity_poly.pdbx_seq_one_letter_code
_entity_poly.pdbx_strand_id
1 'polypeptide(L)'
;MTLLYGMHFGFVILSLLLGIVFAIIVVVVTGQAGINPISLVTGSSQLVVGGALKNSGAALDANLMSNLVAGATSGSIAQQACELTTDFKIGFFLGTSPRSQWFGQLLGVLPTIFLGPGLFHIFAEAYPCIINLELAATFAIPNPKFPIARSSWIFGIVASVVAIAVHILRH
;
A
#
# COMPACT_ATOMS: atom_id res chain seq x y z
N MET A 1 17.02 -18.00 6.47
CA MET A 1 16.46 -16.78 7.08
C MET A 1 15.48 -16.16 6.10
N THR A 2 14.21 -16.56 6.22
CA THR A 2 13.10 -16.17 5.34
C THR A 2 12.27 -15.10 6.05
N LEU A 3 12.17 -13.92 5.47
CA LEU A 3 11.42 -12.79 6.02
C LEU A 3 10.58 -12.21 4.87
N LEU A 4 9.27 -12.00 5.10
CA LEU A 4 8.18 -11.93 4.10
C LEU A 4 7.94 -13.24 3.33
N TYR A 5 6.97 -14.05 3.77
CA TYR A 5 6.37 -15.15 3.00
C TYR A 5 7.34 -16.21 2.43
N GLY A 6 8.45 -16.50 3.11
CA GLY A 6 9.42 -17.49 2.61
C GLY A 6 10.40 -16.93 1.56
N MET A 7 10.34 -15.63 1.26
CA MET A 7 11.19 -15.01 0.25
C MET A 7 12.65 -14.94 0.71
N HIS A 8 13.57 -15.22 -0.22
CA HIS A 8 15.00 -15.08 0.04
C HIS A 8 15.37 -13.60 0.23
N PHE A 9 16.17 -13.32 1.26
CA PHE A 9 16.52 -11.96 1.66
C PHE A 9 17.09 -11.08 0.53
N GLY A 10 17.84 -11.69 -0.40
CA GLY A 10 18.36 -10.98 -1.57
C GLY A 10 17.27 -10.36 -2.46
N PHE A 11 16.13 -11.04 -2.63
CA PHE A 11 15.01 -10.51 -3.42
C PHE A 11 14.23 -9.41 -2.69
N VAL A 12 14.21 -9.46 -1.36
CA VAL A 12 13.64 -8.39 -0.52
C VAL A 12 14.43 -7.09 -0.73
N ILE A 13 15.77 -7.16 -0.62
CA ILE A 13 16.64 -5.99 -0.85
C ILE A 13 16.49 -5.49 -2.29
N LEU A 14 16.49 -6.40 -3.27
CA LEU A 14 16.32 -6.03 -4.67
C LEU A 14 15.01 -5.25 -4.90
N SER A 15 13.90 -5.74 -4.34
CA SER A 15 12.59 -5.07 -4.41
C SER A 15 12.62 -3.68 -3.78
N LEU A 16 13.28 -3.53 -2.62
CA LEU A 16 13.42 -2.25 -1.94
C LEU A 16 14.18 -1.22 -2.78
N LEU A 17 15.33 -1.63 -3.33
CA LEU A 17 16.16 -0.77 -4.19
C LEU A 17 15.40 -0.37 -5.46
N LEU A 18 14.69 -1.33 -6.07
CA LEU A 18 13.91 -1.09 -7.26
C LEU A 18 12.74 -0.12 -6.98
N GLY A 19 12.10 -0.24 -5.81
CA GLY A 19 11.12 0.73 -5.31
C GLY A 19 11.66 2.15 -5.22
N ILE A 20 12.89 2.35 -4.72
CA ILE A 20 13.53 3.67 -4.65
C ILE A 20 13.79 4.25 -6.05
N VAL A 21 14.30 3.42 -6.98
CA VAL A 21 14.54 3.85 -8.36
C VAL A 21 13.23 4.26 -9.04
N PHE A 22 12.19 3.44 -8.90
CA PHE A 22 10.89 3.74 -9.48
C PHE A 22 10.18 4.92 -8.81
N ALA A 23 10.41 5.17 -7.51
CA ALA A 23 9.89 6.35 -6.84
C ALA A 23 10.34 7.65 -7.52
N ILE A 24 11.58 7.73 -8.01
CA ILE A 24 12.08 8.90 -8.76
C ILE A 24 11.24 9.11 -10.04
N ILE A 25 10.98 8.04 -10.80
CA ILE A 25 10.16 8.10 -12.01
C ILE A 25 8.74 8.55 -11.67
N VAL A 26 8.15 7.99 -10.62
CA VAL A 26 6.80 8.32 -10.15
C VAL A 26 6.70 9.79 -9.74
N VAL A 27 7.68 10.32 -9.02
CA VAL A 27 7.70 11.73 -8.60
C VAL A 27 7.68 12.65 -9.83
N VAL A 28 8.47 12.34 -10.87
CA VAL A 28 8.50 13.14 -12.11
C VAL A 28 7.17 13.05 -12.86
N VAL A 29 6.65 11.83 -13.08
CA VAL A 29 5.39 11.62 -13.81
C VAL A 29 4.22 12.26 -13.07
N THR A 30 4.13 12.07 -11.76
CA THR A 30 3.08 12.66 -10.92
C THR A 30 3.21 14.18 -10.86
N GLY A 31 4.42 14.69 -10.72
CA GLY A 31 4.69 16.13 -10.67
C GLY A 31 4.27 16.86 -11.94
N GLN A 32 4.71 16.34 -13.09
CA GLN A 32 4.51 16.96 -14.41
C GLN A 32 3.14 16.63 -15.02
N ALA A 33 2.77 15.36 -15.08
CA ALA A 33 1.55 14.90 -15.75
C ALA A 33 0.33 14.80 -14.81
N GLY A 34 0.52 14.78 -13.49
CA GLY A 34 -0.57 14.60 -12.53
C GLY A 34 -1.20 13.19 -12.56
N ILE A 35 -0.54 12.23 -13.20
CA ILE A 35 -0.98 10.84 -13.31
C ILE A 35 -0.15 9.99 -12.37
N ASN A 36 -0.78 9.01 -11.72
CA ASN A 36 -0.10 8.07 -10.84
C ASN A 36 0.16 6.72 -11.55
N PRO A 37 1.41 6.38 -11.92
CA PRO A 37 1.72 5.18 -12.70
C PRO A 37 2.08 3.94 -11.85
N ILE A 38 1.51 3.73 -10.65
CA ILE A 38 1.90 2.59 -9.78
C ILE A 38 1.72 1.23 -10.44
N SER A 39 0.68 1.06 -11.26
CA SER A 39 0.46 -0.21 -11.96
C SER A 39 1.62 -0.56 -12.90
N LEU A 40 2.20 0.45 -13.58
CA LEU A 40 3.36 0.28 -14.45
C LEU A 40 4.62 -0.04 -13.64
N VAL A 41 4.81 0.62 -12.50
CA VAL A 41 5.92 0.36 -11.57
C VAL A 41 5.86 -1.06 -11.01
N THR A 42 4.69 -1.48 -10.54
CA THR A 42 4.46 -2.81 -9.97
C THR A 42 4.72 -3.89 -11.01
N GLY A 43 4.18 -3.73 -12.22
CA GLY A 43 4.43 -4.66 -13.33
C GLY A 43 5.91 -4.70 -13.76
N SER A 44 6.56 -3.54 -13.80
CA SER A 44 7.99 -3.44 -14.16
C SER A 44 8.88 -4.11 -13.10
N SER A 45 8.55 -3.96 -11.81
CA SER A 45 9.21 -4.69 -10.72
C SER A 45 9.06 -6.20 -10.90
N GLN A 46 7.86 -6.66 -11.24
CA GLN A 46 7.59 -8.08 -11.47
C GLN A 46 8.35 -8.67 -12.67
N LEU A 47 8.66 -7.87 -13.69
CA LEU A 47 9.49 -8.30 -14.81
C LEU A 47 10.96 -8.47 -14.40
N VAL A 48 11.50 -7.49 -13.65
CA VAL A 48 12.90 -7.53 -13.17
C VAL A 48 13.11 -8.67 -12.18
N VAL A 49 12.25 -8.76 -11.17
CA VAL A 49 12.35 -9.78 -10.11
C VAL A 49 11.97 -11.15 -10.65
N GLY A 50 10.94 -11.27 -11.49
CA GLY A 50 10.59 -12.51 -12.18
C GLY A 50 11.72 -13.04 -13.08
N GLY A 51 12.44 -12.13 -13.77
CA GLY A 51 13.65 -12.47 -14.52
C GLY A 51 14.76 -13.02 -13.63
N ALA A 52 15.00 -12.41 -12.47
CA ALA A 52 15.99 -12.87 -11.49
C ALA A 52 15.60 -14.21 -10.83
N LEU A 53 14.30 -14.44 -10.60
CA LEU A 53 13.78 -15.67 -9.98
C LEU A 53 13.83 -16.88 -10.93
N LYS A 54 13.80 -16.67 -12.26
CA LYS A 54 13.86 -17.74 -13.27
C LYS A 54 15.03 -18.71 -13.06
N ASN A 55 16.17 -18.22 -12.54
CA ASN A 55 17.38 -19.02 -12.32
C ASN A 55 17.57 -19.48 -10.86
N SER A 56 16.58 -19.30 -9.99
CA SER A 56 16.71 -19.59 -8.55
C SER A 56 16.53 -21.07 -8.18
N GLY A 57 16.06 -21.92 -9.09
CA GLY A 57 15.87 -23.35 -8.85
C GLY A 57 14.77 -23.72 -7.84
N ALA A 58 14.04 -22.73 -7.31
CA ALA A 58 12.93 -22.94 -6.38
C ALA A 58 11.64 -23.37 -7.12
N ALA A 59 10.68 -23.91 -6.37
CA ALA A 59 9.37 -24.28 -6.87
C ALA A 59 8.66 -23.08 -7.52
N LEU A 60 7.90 -23.34 -8.60
CA LEU A 60 7.24 -22.30 -9.39
C LEU A 60 6.32 -21.42 -8.52
N ASP A 61 5.55 -22.02 -7.61
CA ASP A 61 4.62 -21.30 -6.74
C ASP A 61 5.35 -20.37 -5.76
N ALA A 62 6.49 -20.80 -5.21
CA ALA A 62 7.30 -19.97 -4.31
C ALA A 62 7.92 -18.77 -5.05
N ASN A 63 8.34 -18.97 -6.30
CA ASN A 63 8.84 -17.90 -7.17
C ASN A 63 7.72 -16.93 -7.56
N LEU A 64 6.52 -17.43 -7.88
CA LEU A 64 5.37 -16.59 -8.22
C LEU A 64 4.97 -15.70 -7.04
N MET A 65 4.88 -16.28 -5.84
CA MET A 65 4.59 -15.54 -4.61
C MET A 65 5.66 -14.49 -4.32
N SER A 66 6.94 -14.86 -4.42
CA SER A 66 8.06 -13.92 -4.22
C SER A 66 8.00 -12.76 -5.22
N ASN A 67 7.66 -13.02 -6.48
CA ASN A 67 7.52 -11.99 -7.51
C ASN A 67 6.36 -11.03 -7.21
N LEU A 68 5.21 -11.57 -6.81
CA LEU A 68 4.04 -10.79 -6.41
C LEU A 68 4.34 -9.87 -5.22
N VAL A 69 4.96 -10.42 -4.17
CA VAL A 69 5.33 -9.68 -2.97
C VAL A 69 6.37 -8.59 -3.29
N ALA A 70 7.37 -8.90 -4.13
CA ALA A 70 8.37 -7.93 -4.56
C ALA A 70 7.77 -6.80 -5.41
N GLY A 71 6.81 -7.12 -6.27
CA GLY A 71 6.04 -6.13 -7.02
C GLY A 71 5.26 -5.20 -6.10
N ALA A 72 4.46 -5.77 -5.19
CA ALA A 72 3.64 -5.02 -4.24
C ALA A 72 4.48 -4.12 -3.32
N THR A 73 5.63 -4.62 -2.85
CA THR A 73 6.55 -3.87 -1.98
C THR A 73 7.14 -2.66 -2.73
N SER A 74 7.70 -2.89 -3.92
CA SER A 74 8.25 -1.82 -4.77
C SER A 74 7.18 -0.77 -5.14
N GLY A 75 5.98 -1.23 -5.51
CA GLY A 75 4.85 -0.36 -5.83
C GLY A 75 4.42 0.50 -4.64
N SER A 76 4.38 -0.07 -3.43
CA SER A 76 4.00 0.66 -2.20
C SER A 76 5.00 1.76 -1.85
N ILE A 77 6.30 1.51 -2.02
CA ILE A 77 7.36 2.51 -1.80
C ILE A 77 7.18 3.68 -2.77
N ALA A 78 6.97 3.38 -4.05
CA ALA A 78 6.79 4.39 -5.09
C ALA A 78 5.47 5.17 -4.89
N GLN A 79 4.41 4.49 -4.43
CA GLN A 79 3.14 5.12 -4.07
C GLN A 79 3.30 6.13 -2.95
N GLN A 80 4.09 5.83 -1.93
CA GLN A 80 4.31 6.77 -0.84
C GLN A 80 4.97 8.07 -1.32
N ALA A 81 5.90 7.96 -2.28
CA ALA A 81 6.52 9.13 -2.91
C ALA A 81 5.54 9.91 -3.81
N CYS A 82 4.63 9.22 -4.49
CA CYS A 82 3.54 9.83 -5.28
C CYS A 82 2.64 10.71 -4.40
N GLU A 83 2.19 10.16 -3.27
CA GLU A 83 1.30 10.84 -2.33
C GLU A 83 2.00 12.08 -1.75
N LEU A 84 3.24 11.95 -1.29
CA LEU A 84 4.02 13.08 -0.77
C LEU A 84 4.24 14.18 -1.82
N THR A 85 4.46 13.81 -3.08
CA THR A 85 4.60 14.77 -4.20
C THR A 85 3.29 15.52 -4.44
N THR A 86 2.17 14.81 -4.35
CA THR A 86 0.83 15.41 -4.50
C THR A 86 0.54 16.38 -3.37
N ASP A 87 0.87 15.99 -2.13
CA ASP A 87 0.73 16.85 -0.95
C ASP A 87 1.59 18.11 -1.05
N PHE A 88 2.86 18.00 -1.49
CA PHE A 88 3.72 19.16 -1.71
C PHE A 88 3.19 20.10 -2.79
N LYS A 89 2.59 19.57 -3.85
CA LYS A 89 2.01 20.38 -4.94
C LYS A 89 0.80 21.17 -4.46
N ILE A 90 -0.13 20.51 -3.77
CA ILE A 90 -1.30 21.17 -3.17
C ILE A 90 -0.84 22.16 -2.09
N GLY A 91 0.13 21.74 -1.28
CA GLY A 91 0.79 22.53 -0.25
C GLY A 91 1.38 23.84 -0.75
N PHE A 92 2.09 23.77 -1.87
CA PHE A 92 2.65 24.93 -2.54
C PHE A 92 1.56 25.93 -2.97
N PHE A 93 0.45 25.45 -3.55
CA PHE A 93 -0.68 26.32 -3.91
C PHE A 93 -1.36 26.97 -2.70
N LEU A 94 -1.38 26.29 -1.56
CA LEU A 94 -1.92 26.82 -0.30
C LEU A 94 -0.90 27.64 0.52
N GLY A 95 0.33 27.84 0.02
CA GLY A 95 1.38 28.56 0.73
C GLY A 95 1.88 27.86 2.01
N THR A 96 1.61 26.55 2.16
CA THR A 96 2.03 25.79 3.34
C THR A 96 3.50 25.38 3.23
N SER A 97 4.22 25.38 4.36
CA SER A 97 5.64 24.99 4.35
C SER A 97 5.82 23.48 4.04
N PRO A 98 6.72 23.11 3.12
CA PRO A 98 6.94 21.70 2.74
C PRO A 98 7.53 20.87 3.87
N ARG A 99 8.32 21.49 4.76
CA ARG A 99 8.87 20.80 5.95
C ARG A 99 7.76 20.30 6.87
N SER A 100 6.73 21.11 7.11
CA SER A 100 5.61 20.71 7.97
C SER A 100 4.83 19.53 7.40
N GLN A 101 4.68 19.46 6.08
CA GLN A 101 4.01 18.35 5.41
C GLN A 101 4.82 17.06 5.50
N TRP A 102 6.14 17.14 5.31
CA TRP A 102 7.02 15.99 5.48
C TRP A 102 6.95 15.40 6.90
N PHE A 103 7.01 16.25 7.93
CA PHE A 103 6.84 15.80 9.32
C PHE A 103 5.44 15.24 9.58
N GLY A 104 4.39 15.84 9.00
CA GLY A 104 3.03 15.32 9.08
C GLY A 104 2.94 13.89 8.52
N GLN A 105 3.51 13.64 7.35
CA GLN A 105 3.51 12.32 6.73
C GLN A 105 4.30 11.30 7.56
N LEU A 106 5.48 11.68 8.06
CA LEU A 106 6.26 10.80 8.94
C LEU A 106 5.51 10.41 10.21
N LEU A 107 4.88 11.39 10.88
CA LEU A 107 4.09 11.13 12.08
C LEU A 107 2.86 10.25 11.78
N GLY A 108 2.28 10.36 10.59
CA GLY A 108 1.17 9.52 10.15
C GLY A 108 1.58 8.07 9.83
N VAL A 109 2.77 7.86 9.27
CA VAL A 109 3.26 6.52 8.91
C VAL A 109 3.58 5.67 10.14
N LEU A 110 4.14 6.26 11.20
CA LEU A 110 4.56 5.52 12.42
C LEU A 110 3.45 4.65 13.05
N PRO A 111 2.25 5.17 13.38
CA PRO A 111 1.16 4.34 13.91
C PRO A 111 0.56 3.42 12.85
N THR A 112 0.56 3.84 11.58
CA THR A 112 -0.03 3.10 10.46
C THR A 112 0.70 1.79 10.17
N ILE A 113 2.01 1.74 10.39
CA ILE A 113 2.82 0.51 10.25
C ILE A 113 2.28 -0.63 11.14
N PHE A 114 1.76 -0.31 12.33
CA PHE A 114 1.18 -1.29 13.24
C PHE A 114 -0.32 -1.51 13.01
N LEU A 115 -1.06 -0.41 12.79
CA LEU A 115 -2.51 -0.47 12.60
C LEU A 115 -2.91 -1.20 11.31
N GLY A 116 -2.14 -1.03 10.22
CA GLY A 116 -2.44 -1.66 8.93
C GLY A 116 -2.51 -3.19 9.01
N PRO A 117 -1.42 -3.88 9.41
CA PRO A 117 -1.43 -5.33 9.60
C PRO A 117 -2.42 -5.79 10.68
N GLY A 118 -2.57 -5.02 11.77
CA GLY A 118 -3.51 -5.34 12.84
C GLY A 118 -4.97 -5.34 12.37
N LEU A 119 -5.37 -4.33 11.58
CA LEU A 119 -6.71 -4.25 11.02
C LEU A 119 -6.94 -5.34 9.95
N PHE A 120 -5.92 -5.64 9.14
CA PHE A 120 -6.00 -6.75 8.19
C PHE A 120 -6.22 -8.09 8.89
N HIS A 121 -5.56 -8.31 10.03
CA HIS A 121 -5.74 -9.55 10.80
C HIS A 121 -7.18 -9.70 11.31
N ILE A 122 -7.75 -8.65 11.93
CA ILE A 122 -9.14 -8.65 12.41
C ILE A 122 -10.11 -8.88 11.24
N PHE A 123 -9.84 -8.26 10.10
CA PHE A 123 -10.65 -8.43 8.90
C PHE A 123 -10.58 -9.86 8.35
N ALA A 124 -9.39 -10.46 8.34
CA ALA A 124 -9.18 -11.83 7.90
C ALA A 124 -9.84 -12.86 8.84
N GLU A 125 -9.91 -12.58 10.14
CA GLU A 125 -10.66 -13.42 11.09
C GLU A 125 -12.18 -13.35 10.83
N ALA A 126 -12.71 -12.16 10.52
CA ALA A 126 -14.12 -11.98 10.21
C ALA A 126 -14.52 -12.56 8.82
N TYR A 127 -13.60 -12.50 7.86
CA TYR A 127 -13.80 -12.97 6.48
C TYR A 127 -12.70 -13.96 6.07
N PRO A 128 -12.76 -15.21 6.56
CA PRO A 128 -11.71 -16.22 6.32
C PRO A 128 -11.55 -16.61 4.84
N CYS A 129 -12.54 -16.26 4.00
CA CYS A 129 -12.50 -16.44 2.55
C CYS A 129 -11.40 -15.62 1.85
N ILE A 130 -10.85 -14.60 2.49
CA ILE A 130 -9.79 -13.75 1.90
C ILE A 130 -8.44 -14.48 1.88
N ILE A 131 -8.20 -15.37 2.85
CA ILE A 131 -6.97 -16.14 2.96
C ILE A 131 -7.16 -17.56 2.41
N ASN A 132 -8.35 -18.15 2.57
CA ASN A 132 -8.66 -19.51 2.11
C ASN A 132 -9.49 -19.50 0.83
N LEU A 133 -8.83 -19.80 -0.30
CA LEU A 133 -9.43 -19.84 -1.64
C LEU A 133 -10.56 -20.88 -1.76
N GLU A 134 -10.51 -21.98 -1.01
CA GLU A 134 -11.59 -22.99 -1.00
C GLU A 134 -12.90 -22.45 -0.41
N LEU A 135 -12.80 -21.52 0.56
CA LEU A 135 -13.94 -20.85 1.17
C LEU A 135 -14.40 -19.63 0.37
N ALA A 136 -13.53 -19.07 -0.47
CA ALA A 136 -13.88 -17.98 -1.38
C ALA A 136 -14.89 -18.42 -2.45
N ALA A 137 -14.76 -19.65 -2.96
CA ALA A 137 -15.66 -20.21 -3.97
C ALA A 137 -17.11 -20.41 -3.46
N THR A 138 -17.30 -20.53 -2.15
CA THR A 138 -18.63 -20.68 -1.52
C THR A 138 -19.26 -19.35 -1.07
N PHE A 139 -18.47 -18.28 -0.96
CA PHE A 139 -18.94 -16.97 -0.50
C PHE A 139 -19.31 -16.01 -1.64
N ALA A 140 -18.95 -16.34 -2.89
CA ALA A 140 -19.27 -15.53 -4.07
C ALA A 140 -20.74 -15.74 -4.52
N ILE A 141 -21.62 -14.86 -4.01
CA ILE A 141 -22.97 -14.47 -4.51
C ILE A 141 -24.16 -15.33 -4.01
N PRO A 142 -25.32 -14.77 -3.57
CA PRO A 142 -25.63 -13.49 -2.92
C PRO A 142 -26.39 -13.71 -1.58
N ASN A 143 -25.77 -13.49 -0.42
CA ASN A 143 -26.56 -13.40 0.82
C ASN A 143 -27.04 -11.95 0.96
N PRO A 144 -28.36 -11.65 0.91
CA PRO A 144 -28.89 -10.28 0.95
C PRO A 144 -28.68 -9.57 2.30
N LYS A 145 -28.07 -10.26 3.26
CA LYS A 145 -27.62 -9.71 4.53
C LYS A 145 -26.10 -9.84 4.59
N PHE A 146 -25.38 -9.06 3.78
CA PHE A 146 -24.02 -8.69 4.17
C PHE A 146 -24.17 -7.85 5.45
N PRO A 147 -23.70 -8.32 6.62
CA PRO A 147 -23.65 -7.47 7.80
C PRO A 147 -22.54 -6.46 7.55
N ILE A 148 -22.85 -5.39 6.80
CA ILE A 148 -22.01 -4.20 6.79
C ILE A 148 -21.92 -3.80 8.25
N ALA A 149 -20.73 -3.94 8.84
CA ALA A 149 -20.52 -3.67 10.25
C ALA A 149 -21.03 -2.25 10.51
N ARG A 150 -22.13 -2.11 11.27
CA ARG A 150 -22.72 -0.80 11.56
C ARG A 150 -21.67 0.12 12.19
N SER A 151 -20.72 -0.46 12.91
CA SER A 151 -19.55 0.22 13.46
C SER A 151 -18.65 0.88 12.41
N SER A 152 -18.45 0.32 11.22
CA SER A 152 -17.54 0.88 10.22
C SER A 152 -18.03 2.20 9.64
N TRP A 153 -19.32 2.31 9.29
CA TRP A 153 -19.85 3.57 8.75
C TRP A 153 -20.07 4.61 9.86
N ILE A 154 -20.44 4.19 11.08
CA ILE A 154 -20.52 5.09 12.25
C ILE A 154 -19.13 5.66 12.58
N PHE A 155 -18.09 4.82 12.61
CA PHE A 155 -16.72 5.26 12.83
C PHE A 155 -16.29 6.26 11.75
N GLY A 156 -16.60 5.97 10.48
CA GLY A 156 -16.33 6.90 9.37
C GLY A 156 -16.97 8.27 9.58
N ILE A 157 -18.26 8.33 9.94
CA ILE A 157 -18.95 9.59 10.20
C ILE A 157 -18.34 10.32 11.39
N VAL A 158 -18.10 9.64 12.50
CA VAL A 158 -17.52 10.25 13.71
C VAL A 158 -16.14 10.82 13.42
N ALA A 159 -15.29 10.06 12.71
CA ALA A 159 -13.97 10.52 12.31
C ALA A 159 -14.03 11.76 11.40
N SER A 160 -14.97 11.80 10.44
CA SER A 160 -15.18 12.98 9.60
C SER A 160 -15.65 14.20 10.40
N VAL A 161 -16.57 14.04 11.34
CA VAL A 161 -17.07 15.13 12.20
C VAL A 161 -15.94 15.68 13.08
N VAL A 162 -15.13 14.79 13.67
CA VAL A 162 -13.96 15.20 14.48
C VAL A 162 -12.94 15.94 13.62
N ALA A 163 -12.66 15.45 12.40
CA ALA A 163 -11.74 16.13 11.48
C ALA A 163 -12.21 17.54 11.11
N ILE A 164 -13.51 17.71 10.83
CA ILE A 164 -14.12 19.01 10.55
C ILE A 164 -14.03 19.92 11.79
N ALA A 165 -14.36 19.40 12.99
CA ALA A 165 -14.31 20.17 14.23
C ALA A 165 -12.90 20.68 14.55
N VAL A 166 -11.87 19.82 14.36
CA VAL A 166 -10.46 20.21 14.52
C VAL A 166 -10.08 21.31 13.54
N HIS A 167 -10.61 21.29 12.31
CA HIS A 167 -10.32 22.31 11.32
C HIS A 167 -10.96 23.65 11.66
N ILE A 168 -12.21 23.64 12.14
CA ILE A 168 -12.92 24.85 12.58
C ILE A 168 -12.24 25.47 13.80
N LEU A 169 -11.81 24.67 14.78
CA LEU A 169 -11.16 25.16 16.00
C LEU A 169 -9.76 25.75 15.77
N ARG A 170 -9.17 25.54 14.59
CA ARG A 170 -7.82 26.02 14.25
C ARG A 170 -7.84 27.36 13.50
N HIS A 171 -9.02 27.80 13.06
CA HIS A 171 -9.29 29.13 12.51
C HIS A 171 -9.92 30.03 13.58
#